data_AF-A0A838H087-F1
#
_entry.id   AF-A0A838H087-F1
#
_cell.length_a   1.000
_cell.length_b   1.000
_cell.length_c   1.000
_cell.angle_alpha   90.00
_cell.angle_beta   90.00
_cell.angle_gamma   90.00
#
_symmetry.space_group_name_H-M   'P 1'
#
loop_
_entity.id
_entity.type
_entity.pdbx_description
1 polymer ?
#
loop_
_entity_poly.entity_id
_entity_poly.type
_entity_poly.pdbx_seq_one_letter_code
_entity_poly.pdbx_strand_id
1 'polypeptide(L)'
;VAQRVTGAAISVHTAAHAVEVDSALEVADILESAGADLTRVVMCHLDTSLHRPCYHREVLARGAVIEYDLFGHEFFESENDFQSYGDTETARALVSRVEEGWGDQLLMSHDVCYKIQLTAYGGYGYAHILRNIVLRLRLLGLDVADINRIIMGNPRRIFPLQGNVSPPAEGRIDR
;
A
#
# COMPACT_ATOMS: atom_id res chain seq x y z
N VAL A 1 0.97 21.04 -6.15
CA VAL A 1 0.39 19.71 -5.90
C VAL A 1 -0.97 19.84 -5.18
N ALA A 2 -2.01 19.13 -5.64
CA ALA A 2 -3.37 19.22 -5.07
C ALA A 2 -3.43 18.83 -3.58
N GLN A 3 -2.61 17.87 -3.15
CA GLN A 3 -2.44 17.44 -1.76
C GLN A 3 -2.27 18.60 -0.77
N ARG A 4 -1.52 19.65 -1.15
CA ARG A 4 -1.29 20.83 -0.30
C ARG A 4 -2.53 21.69 -0.10
N VAL A 5 -3.43 21.69 -1.08
CA VAL A 5 -4.66 22.49 -1.04
C VAL A 5 -5.76 21.73 -0.31
N THR A 6 -5.87 20.43 -0.55
CA THR A 6 -6.96 19.60 -0.03
C THR A 6 -6.63 18.93 1.30
N GLY A 7 -5.35 18.76 1.60
CA GLY A 7 -4.90 17.95 2.73
C GLY A 7 -5.13 16.46 2.55
N ALA A 8 -5.51 15.99 1.35
CA ALA A 8 -5.70 14.56 1.07
C ALA A 8 -4.35 13.84 0.96
N ALA A 9 -4.31 12.55 1.28
CA ALA A 9 -3.18 11.70 0.92
C ALA A 9 -3.12 11.51 -0.60
N ILE A 10 -1.95 11.13 -1.12
CA ILE A 10 -1.78 10.70 -2.50
C ILE A 10 -1.55 9.19 -2.49
N SER A 11 -2.26 8.45 -3.34
CA SER A 11 -1.94 7.06 -3.67
C SER A 11 -1.45 7.01 -5.11
N VAL A 12 -0.34 6.34 -5.36
CA VAL A 12 0.27 6.25 -6.69
C VAL A 12 0.36 4.79 -7.08
N HIS A 13 -0.33 4.44 -8.17
CA HIS A 13 -0.08 3.21 -8.90
C HIS A 13 1.33 3.30 -9.52
N THR A 14 2.29 2.59 -8.93
CA THR A 14 3.66 2.52 -9.46
C THR A 14 3.70 1.56 -10.65
N ALA A 15 4.85 1.42 -11.30
CA ALA A 15 4.98 0.54 -12.46
C ALA A 15 4.93 -0.95 -12.04
N ALA A 16 3.74 -1.44 -11.71
CA ALA A 16 3.48 -2.76 -11.14
C ALA A 16 4.10 -3.90 -11.97
N HIS A 17 4.12 -3.75 -13.30
CA HIS A 17 4.64 -4.76 -14.23
C HIS A 17 6.06 -4.47 -14.75
N ALA A 18 6.65 -3.32 -14.41
CA ALA A 18 8.02 -2.96 -14.80
C ALA A 18 8.95 -3.02 -13.57
N VAL A 19 9.11 -4.24 -13.02
CA VAL A 19 9.69 -4.51 -11.69
C VAL A 19 11.16 -4.09 -11.52
N GLU A 20 11.86 -3.85 -12.63
CA GLU A 20 13.26 -3.38 -12.66
C GLU A 20 13.40 -1.85 -12.73
N VAL A 21 12.29 -1.11 -12.80
CA VAL A 21 12.28 0.36 -12.90
C VAL A 21 12.06 0.97 -11.52
N ASP A 22 12.78 2.04 -11.22
CA ASP A 22 12.70 2.76 -9.95
C ASP A 22 11.52 3.74 -9.86
N SER A 23 10.36 3.35 -10.40
CA SER A 23 9.20 4.24 -10.59
C SER A 23 8.73 4.96 -9.31
N ALA A 24 8.69 4.28 -8.16
CA ALA A 24 8.36 4.91 -6.87
C ALA A 24 9.36 6.01 -6.45
N LEU A 25 10.64 5.85 -6.76
CA LEU A 25 11.67 6.86 -6.47
C LEU A 25 11.54 8.05 -7.41
N GLU A 26 11.32 7.82 -8.71
CA GLU A 26 11.05 8.88 -9.68
C GLU A 26 9.79 9.69 -9.32
N VAL A 27 8.73 9.00 -8.90
CA VAL A 27 7.50 9.63 -8.39
C VAL A 27 7.80 10.46 -7.14
N ALA A 28 8.61 9.95 -6.21
CA ALA A 28 9.00 10.69 -5.02
C ALA A 28 9.74 11.99 -5.40
N ASP A 29 10.68 11.95 -6.36
CA ASP A 29 11.38 13.14 -6.86
C ASP A 29 10.41 14.19 -7.44
N ILE A 30 9.43 13.75 -8.24
CA ILE A 30 8.42 14.64 -8.83
C ILE A 30 7.52 15.27 -7.75
N LEU A 31 7.07 14.46 -6.79
CA LEU A 31 6.14 14.93 -5.77
C LEU A 31 6.85 15.84 -4.75
N GLU A 32 8.06 15.49 -4.33
CA GLU A 32 8.88 16.29 -3.42
C GLU A 32 9.23 17.64 -4.06
N SER A 33 9.67 17.66 -5.32
CA SER A 33 9.95 18.92 -6.03
C SER A 33 8.71 19.80 -6.22
N ALA A 34 7.51 19.19 -6.27
CA ALA A 34 6.24 19.91 -6.27
C ALA A 34 5.73 20.33 -4.87
N GLY A 35 6.51 20.02 -3.82
CA GLY A 35 6.24 20.34 -2.41
C GLY A 35 5.22 19.44 -1.73
N ALA A 36 5.03 18.21 -2.22
CA ALA A 36 4.19 17.22 -1.56
C ALA A 36 4.80 16.77 -0.22
N ASP A 37 3.95 16.44 0.75
CA ASP A 37 4.37 15.76 1.97
C ASP A 37 4.44 14.25 1.69
N LEU A 38 5.67 13.73 1.53
CA LEU A 38 5.89 12.31 1.24
C LEU A 38 5.39 11.38 2.34
N THR A 39 5.27 11.84 3.60
CA THR A 39 4.76 11.00 4.71
C THR A 39 3.29 10.59 4.54
N ARG A 40 2.63 11.13 3.51
CA ARG A 40 1.25 10.88 3.10
C ARG A 40 1.13 10.56 1.61
N VAL A 41 2.23 10.10 1.01
CA VAL A 41 2.26 9.52 -0.33
C VAL A 41 2.41 8.01 -0.18
N VAL A 42 1.44 7.27 -0.69
CA VAL A 42 1.41 5.81 -0.72
C VAL A 42 1.87 5.36 -2.09
N MET A 43 2.93 4.54 -2.10
CA MET A 43 3.43 3.86 -3.28
C MET A 43 2.81 2.46 -3.31
N CYS A 44 1.89 2.24 -4.24
CA CYS A 44 1.17 0.98 -4.43
C CYS A 44 2.01 -0.04 -5.20
N HIS A 45 1.64 -1.32 -5.10
CA HIS A 45 2.23 -2.46 -5.83
C HIS A 45 3.72 -2.70 -5.59
N LEU A 46 4.27 -2.29 -4.44
CA LEU A 46 5.70 -2.52 -4.16
C LEU A 46 6.03 -3.99 -3.92
N ASP A 47 5.02 -4.80 -3.65
CA ASP A 47 5.10 -6.25 -3.59
C ASP A 47 5.32 -6.93 -4.95
N THR A 48 5.35 -6.19 -6.06
CA THR A 48 5.86 -6.74 -7.34
C THR A 48 7.40 -6.74 -7.40
N SER A 49 8.06 -6.05 -6.46
CA SER A 49 9.52 -5.86 -6.43
C SER A 49 10.22 -6.48 -5.21
N LEU A 50 9.64 -7.53 -4.60
CA LEU A 50 10.15 -8.11 -3.34
C LEU A 50 11.62 -8.59 -3.39
N HIS A 51 12.13 -8.90 -4.58
CA HIS A 51 13.53 -9.26 -4.80
C HIS A 51 14.50 -8.06 -4.63
N ARG A 52 13.99 -6.83 -4.51
CA ARG A 52 14.75 -5.57 -4.39
C ARG A 52 14.54 -4.90 -3.02
N PRO A 53 14.91 -5.53 -1.88
CA PRO A 53 14.68 -4.94 -0.56
C PRO A 53 15.36 -3.58 -0.35
N CYS A 54 16.49 -3.32 -1.01
CA CYS A 54 17.15 -2.01 -0.96
C CYS A 54 16.29 -0.89 -1.57
N TYR A 55 15.59 -1.17 -2.68
CA TYR A 55 14.68 -0.24 -3.31
C TYR A 55 13.54 0.18 -2.36
N HIS A 56 12.97 -0.79 -1.64
CA HIS A 56 11.94 -0.51 -0.63
C HIS A 56 12.50 0.40 0.48
N ARG A 57 13.71 0.11 0.97
CA ARG A 57 14.36 0.93 2.02
C ARG A 57 14.63 2.35 1.54
N GLU A 58 15.03 2.54 0.29
CA GLU A 58 15.25 3.87 -0.28
C GLU A 58 13.95 4.67 -0.34
N VAL A 59 12.84 4.05 -0.76
CA VAL A 59 11.50 4.68 -0.75
C VAL A 59 11.09 5.06 0.68
N LEU A 60 11.23 4.14 1.63
CA LEU A 60 10.90 4.35 3.04
C LEU A 60 11.78 5.45 3.68
N ALA A 61 13.07 5.51 3.34
CA ALA A 61 13.99 6.52 3.83
C ALA A 61 13.63 7.94 3.38
N ARG A 62 12.92 8.09 2.26
CA ARG A 62 12.34 9.40 1.85
C ARG A 62 11.11 9.80 2.66
N GLY A 63 10.62 8.94 3.54
CA GLY A 63 9.41 9.14 4.34
C GLY A 63 8.13 8.67 3.65
N ALA A 64 8.19 8.16 2.42
CA ALA A 64 7.04 7.63 1.71
C ALA A 64 6.46 6.37 2.38
N VAL A 65 5.18 6.10 2.14
CA VAL A 65 4.51 4.89 2.61
C VAL A 65 4.56 3.84 1.51
N ILE A 66 4.90 2.61 1.87
CA ILE A 66 4.83 1.45 0.98
C ILE A 66 3.51 0.72 1.24
N GLU A 67 2.81 0.37 0.16
CA GLU A 67 1.66 -0.52 0.22
C GLU A 67 1.99 -1.85 -0.48
N TYR A 68 1.72 -2.95 0.25
CA TYR A 68 1.70 -4.31 -0.30
C TYR A 68 0.24 -4.72 -0.50
N ASP A 69 -0.26 -4.47 -1.70
CA ASP A 69 -1.69 -4.52 -2.02
C ASP A 69 -2.08 -5.73 -2.86
N LEU A 70 -1.19 -6.69 -3.10
CA LEU A 70 -1.49 -7.87 -3.94
C LEU A 70 -1.74 -9.16 -3.13
N PHE A 71 -2.14 -9.06 -1.86
CA PHE A 71 -2.49 -10.26 -1.09
C PHE A 71 -3.66 -11.03 -1.73
N GLY A 72 -3.42 -12.30 -2.05
CA GLY A 72 -4.33 -13.18 -2.77
C GLY A 72 -4.27 -13.08 -4.31
N HIS A 73 -3.40 -12.23 -4.87
CA HIS A 73 -3.17 -12.10 -6.31
C HIS A 73 -2.10 -13.10 -6.78
N GLU A 74 -2.34 -14.40 -6.62
CA GLU A 74 -1.34 -15.45 -6.91
C GLU A 74 -1.50 -16.05 -8.33
N PHE A 75 -1.36 -15.23 -9.37
CA PHE A 75 -1.44 -15.72 -10.75
C PHE A 75 -0.37 -15.13 -11.67
N PHE A 76 -0.19 -15.80 -12.81
CA PHE A 76 0.70 -15.41 -13.89
C PHE A 76 -0.08 -14.62 -14.95
N GLU A 77 0.43 -13.45 -15.32
CA GLU A 77 -0.11 -12.59 -16.37
C GLU A 77 0.72 -12.74 -17.65
N SER A 78 0.26 -13.56 -18.57
CA SER A 78 1.01 -13.88 -19.80
C SER A 78 1.24 -12.69 -20.72
N GLU A 79 0.35 -11.70 -20.71
CA GLU A 79 0.48 -10.50 -21.56
C GLU A 79 1.61 -9.58 -21.08
N ASN A 80 1.90 -9.62 -19.78
CA ASN A 80 2.90 -8.78 -19.11
C ASN A 80 4.18 -9.56 -18.77
N ASP A 81 4.23 -10.87 -19.05
CA ASP A 81 5.27 -11.81 -18.59
C ASP A 81 5.55 -11.67 -17.08
N PHE A 82 4.49 -11.47 -16.31
CA PHE A 82 4.58 -11.10 -14.91
C PHE A 82 4.06 -12.22 -14.00
N GLN A 83 4.90 -12.63 -13.04
CA GLN A 83 4.54 -13.56 -11.98
C GLN A 83 4.41 -12.82 -10.66
N SER A 84 3.21 -12.82 -10.10
CA SER A 84 2.99 -12.28 -8.76
C SER A 84 3.66 -13.14 -7.69
N TYR A 85 4.15 -12.50 -6.63
CA TYR A 85 4.62 -13.22 -5.45
C TYR A 85 3.46 -13.82 -4.67
N GLY A 86 3.71 -14.94 -3.99
CA GLY A 86 2.74 -15.54 -3.08
C GLY A 86 2.58 -14.76 -1.78
N ASP A 87 1.46 -14.99 -1.09
CA ASP A 87 1.16 -14.37 0.21
C ASP A 87 2.26 -14.61 1.24
N THR A 88 2.97 -15.74 1.13
CA THR A 88 4.05 -16.09 2.07
C THR A 88 5.28 -15.22 1.84
N GLU A 89 5.67 -14.98 0.60
CA GLU A 89 6.76 -14.06 0.28
C GLU A 89 6.42 -12.63 0.68
N THR A 90 5.22 -12.14 0.33
CA THR A 90 4.76 -10.80 0.69
C THR A 90 4.68 -10.61 2.20
N ALA A 91 4.15 -11.59 2.93
CA ALA A 91 4.10 -11.55 4.39
C ALA A 91 5.51 -11.50 5.01
N ARG A 92 6.46 -12.32 4.52
CA ARG A 92 7.85 -12.28 5.01
C ARG A 92 8.53 -10.94 4.73
N ALA A 93 8.29 -10.37 3.56
CA ALA A 93 8.78 -9.05 3.20
C ALA A 93 8.24 -7.97 4.15
N LEU A 94 6.95 -8.01 4.46
CA LEU A 94 6.32 -7.12 5.43
C LEU A 94 6.93 -7.28 6.83
N VAL A 95 7.07 -8.51 7.32
CA VAL A 95 7.70 -8.80 8.61
C VAL A 95 9.12 -8.22 8.68
N SER A 96 9.95 -8.48 7.66
CA SER A 96 11.32 -7.96 7.61
C SER A 96 11.36 -6.42 7.67
N ARG A 97 10.39 -5.72 7.07
CA ARG A 97 10.35 -4.24 7.08
C ARG A 97 9.91 -3.71 8.44
N VAL A 98 9.02 -4.43 9.12
CA VAL A 98 8.65 -4.13 10.52
C VAL A 98 9.85 -4.31 11.45
N GLU A 99 10.59 -5.41 11.32
CA GLU A 99 11.80 -5.70 12.12
C GLU A 99 12.92 -4.67 11.88
N GLU A 100 13.01 -4.12 10.67
CA GLU A 100 13.91 -3.03 10.30
C GLU A 100 13.48 -1.66 10.85
N GLY A 101 12.32 -1.56 11.51
CA GLY A 101 11.80 -0.34 12.14
C GLY A 101 10.85 0.49 11.28
N TRP A 102 10.45 0.00 10.10
CA TRP A 102 9.63 0.76 9.14
C TRP A 102 8.12 0.56 9.32
N GLY A 103 7.67 -0.12 10.37
CA GLY A 103 6.28 -0.56 10.49
C GLY A 103 5.21 0.53 10.45
N ASP A 104 5.55 1.79 10.76
CA ASP A 104 4.61 2.93 10.65
C ASP A 104 4.38 3.38 9.20
N GLN A 105 5.23 2.98 8.26
CA GLN A 105 5.18 3.36 6.84
C GLN A 105 4.69 2.21 5.94
N LEU A 106 4.06 1.19 6.52
CA LEU A 106 3.56 0.03 5.79
C LEU A 106 2.02 0.03 5.73
N LEU A 107 1.48 -0.23 4.55
CA LEU A 107 0.08 -0.55 4.31
C LEU A 107 -0.04 -1.92 3.64
N MET A 108 -1.22 -2.51 3.72
CA MET A 108 -1.53 -3.75 3.03
C MET A 108 -2.98 -3.78 2.56
N SER A 109 -3.20 -4.36 1.38
CA SER A 109 -4.52 -4.47 0.74
C SER A 109 -4.57 -5.70 -0.18
N HIS A 110 -5.60 -5.79 -1.03
CA HIS A 110 -5.87 -6.96 -1.89
C HIS A 110 -5.87 -6.65 -3.39
N ASP A 111 -5.98 -5.36 -3.74
CA ASP A 111 -6.21 -4.87 -5.09
C ASP A 111 -7.20 -5.73 -5.89
N VAL A 112 -8.41 -5.88 -5.34
CA VAL A 112 -9.46 -6.65 -6.03
C VAL A 112 -9.94 -5.86 -7.24
N CYS A 113 -9.38 -6.18 -8.40
CA CYS A 113 -9.65 -5.58 -9.70
C CYS A 113 -10.17 -6.58 -10.74
N TYR A 114 -10.02 -7.89 -10.50
CA TYR A 114 -10.54 -8.98 -11.32
C TYR A 114 -11.68 -9.73 -10.65
N LYS A 115 -12.65 -10.21 -11.45
CA LYS A 115 -13.76 -11.04 -10.96
C LYS A 115 -13.26 -12.30 -10.26
N ILE A 116 -12.20 -12.92 -10.78
CA ILE A 116 -11.63 -14.16 -10.23
C ILE A 116 -11.08 -14.01 -8.81
N GLN A 117 -10.80 -12.79 -8.35
CA GLN A 117 -10.37 -12.53 -6.96
C GLN A 117 -11.55 -12.55 -5.97
N LEU A 118 -12.80 -12.44 -6.44
CA LEU A 118 -13.98 -12.47 -5.58
C LEU A 118 -14.35 -13.90 -5.17
N THR A 119 -14.90 -14.06 -3.96
CA THR A 119 -15.33 -15.37 -3.43
C THR A 119 -16.41 -16.05 -4.28
N ALA A 120 -17.25 -15.27 -4.96
CA ALA A 120 -18.26 -15.78 -5.89
C ALA A 120 -17.66 -16.54 -7.10
N TYR A 121 -16.38 -16.30 -7.41
CA TYR A 121 -15.65 -16.92 -8.52
C TYR A 121 -14.48 -17.78 -8.04
N GLY A 122 -14.42 -18.13 -6.75
CA GLY A 122 -13.38 -18.99 -6.18
C GLY A 122 -12.15 -18.26 -5.65
N GLY A 123 -12.08 -16.94 -5.76
CA GLY A 123 -11.02 -16.13 -5.16
C GLY A 123 -11.18 -15.92 -3.66
N TYR A 124 -10.22 -15.25 -3.04
CA TYR A 124 -10.22 -15.04 -1.59
C TYR A 124 -11.18 -13.93 -1.11
N GLY A 125 -11.44 -12.92 -1.95
CA GLY A 125 -12.23 -11.73 -1.66
C GLY A 125 -11.71 -10.86 -0.51
N TYR A 126 -12.49 -9.83 -0.16
CA TYR A 126 -12.07 -8.77 0.77
C TYR A 126 -11.79 -9.24 2.21
N ALA A 127 -12.29 -10.41 2.62
CA ALA A 127 -12.05 -10.93 3.96
C ALA A 127 -10.68 -11.62 4.13
N HIS A 128 -9.93 -11.77 3.04
CA HIS A 128 -8.69 -12.56 3.01
C HIS A 128 -7.64 -12.12 4.03
N ILE A 129 -7.32 -10.81 4.07
CA ILE A 129 -6.37 -10.25 5.03
C ILE A 129 -6.74 -10.64 6.46
N LEU A 130 -7.99 -10.42 6.86
CA LEU A 130 -8.43 -10.67 8.24
C LEU A 130 -8.53 -12.17 8.57
N ARG A 131 -8.94 -13.01 7.61
CA ARG A 131 -9.13 -14.45 7.81
C ARG A 131 -7.84 -15.25 7.74
N ASN A 132 -6.94 -14.87 6.85
CA ASN A 132 -5.78 -15.69 6.48
C ASN A 132 -4.46 -14.96 6.76
N ILE A 133 -4.29 -13.74 6.26
CA ILE A 133 -2.98 -13.04 6.33
C ILE A 133 -2.63 -12.64 7.75
N VAL A 134 -3.58 -12.14 8.55
CA VAL A 134 -3.35 -11.82 9.96
C VAL A 134 -2.84 -13.05 10.73
N LEU A 135 -3.40 -14.24 10.47
CA LEU A 135 -2.93 -15.48 11.10
C LEU A 135 -1.52 -15.84 10.62
N ARG A 136 -1.22 -15.65 9.34
CA ARG A 136 0.11 -15.87 8.76
C ARG A 136 1.16 -14.92 9.34
N LEU A 137 0.84 -13.64 9.50
CA LEU A 137 1.75 -12.66 10.12
C LEU A 137 2.07 -13.03 11.57
N ARG A 138 1.08 -13.47 12.35
CA ARG A 138 1.31 -13.99 13.71
C ARG A 138 2.20 -15.23 13.72
N LEU A 139 2.01 -16.15 12.77
CA LEU A 139 2.87 -17.33 12.62
C LEU A 139 4.32 -16.94 12.29
N LEU A 140 4.51 -15.86 11.54
CA LEU A 140 5.83 -15.30 11.21
C LEU A 140 6.45 -14.46 12.34
N GLY A 141 5.79 -14.32 13.49
CA GLY A 141 6.34 -13.69 14.68
C GLY A 141 5.90 -12.25 14.94
N LEU A 142 5.05 -11.66 14.09
CA LEU A 142 4.48 -10.33 14.36
C LEU A 142 3.50 -10.39 15.52
N ASP A 143 3.65 -9.44 16.44
CA ASP A 143 2.73 -9.30 17.55
C ASP A 143 1.41 -8.61 17.11
N VAL A 144 0.43 -8.62 18.01
CA VAL A 144 -0.88 -8.03 17.73
C VAL A 144 -0.81 -6.50 17.61
N ALA A 145 0.14 -5.85 18.28
CA ALA A 145 0.29 -4.40 18.23
C ALA A 145 0.81 -3.95 16.86
N ASP A 146 1.79 -4.65 16.31
CA ASP A 146 2.34 -4.42 14.96
C ASP A 146 1.29 -4.66 13.88
N ILE A 147 0.54 -5.75 13.99
CA ILE A 147 -0.55 -6.04 13.06
C ILE A 147 -1.59 -4.92 13.12
N ASN A 148 -2.08 -4.56 14.31
CA ASN A 148 -3.06 -3.50 14.50
C ASN A 148 -2.56 -2.14 14.01
N ARG A 149 -1.26 -1.85 14.18
CA ARG A 149 -0.62 -0.66 13.62
C ARG A 149 -0.78 -0.65 12.11
N ILE A 150 -0.49 -1.75 11.42
CA ILE A 150 -0.56 -1.80 9.95
C ILE A 150 -2.01 -1.75 9.44
N ILE A 151 -2.92 -2.56 10.01
CA ILE A 151 -4.29 -2.69 9.47
C ILE A 151 -5.26 -1.60 9.95
N MET A 152 -4.93 -0.85 11.01
CA MET A 152 -5.79 0.21 11.56
C MET A 152 -5.03 1.51 11.82
N GLY A 153 -3.88 1.45 12.48
CA GLY A 153 -3.12 2.62 12.90
C GLY A 153 -2.65 3.48 11.73
N ASN A 154 -1.94 2.87 10.78
CA ASN A 154 -1.36 3.52 9.62
C ASN A 154 -2.45 4.11 8.71
N PRO A 155 -3.50 3.38 8.28
CA PRO A 155 -4.60 3.96 7.53
C PRO A 155 -5.25 5.17 8.23
N ARG A 156 -5.49 5.06 9.56
CA ARG A 156 -6.08 6.13 10.36
C ARG A 156 -5.18 7.36 10.47
N ARG A 157 -3.86 7.18 10.40
CA ARG A 157 -2.89 8.28 10.41
C ARG A 157 -2.76 8.93 9.02
N ILE A 158 -2.79 8.13 7.95
CA ILE A 158 -2.44 8.57 6.59
C ILE A 158 -3.63 9.20 5.86
N PHE A 159 -4.80 8.58 5.87
CA PHE A 159 -5.90 8.95 4.96
C PHE A 159 -6.81 10.13 5.35
N PRO A 160 -7.00 10.49 6.64
CA PRO A 160 -7.82 11.65 6.98
C PRO A 160 -7.30 12.95 6.36
N LEU A 161 -8.18 13.84 5.90
CA LEU A 161 -7.76 15.16 5.42
C LEU A 161 -7.04 15.94 6.54
N GLN A 162 -5.97 16.66 6.20
CA GLN A 162 -5.25 17.53 7.15
C GLN A 162 -5.41 19.01 6.80
N GLY A 163 -5.53 19.87 7.81
CA GLY A 163 -5.76 21.31 7.68
C GLY A 163 -7.20 21.73 8.01
N ASN A 164 -7.45 23.04 8.10
CA ASN A 164 -8.80 23.61 8.26
C ASN A 164 -9.59 23.39 6.97
N VAL A 165 -10.07 22.17 6.75
CA VAL A 165 -11.08 21.90 5.75
C VAL A 165 -12.39 22.43 6.33
N SER A 166 -12.71 23.69 6.03
CA SER A 166 -14.06 24.19 6.22
C SER A 166 -15.01 23.19 5.53
N PRO A 167 -16.06 22.71 6.21
CA PRO A 167 -17.02 21.83 5.56
C PRO A 167 -17.51 22.50 4.28
N PRO A 168 -17.76 21.74 3.20
CA PRO A 168 -18.33 22.32 1.99
C PRO A 168 -19.56 23.13 2.39
N ALA A 169 -19.61 24.40 1.98
CA ALA A 169 -20.76 25.25 2.25
C ALA A 169 -22.01 24.47 1.87
N GLU A 170 -22.96 24.33 2.79
CA GLU A 170 -24.21 23.61 2.56
C GLU A 170 -24.89 24.19 1.32
N GLY A 171 -24.64 23.55 0.18
CA GLY A 171 -25.31 23.81 -1.06
C GLY A 171 -26.74 23.40 -0.82
N ARG A 172 -27.61 24.40 -0.64
CA ARG A 172 -29.06 24.25 -0.57
C ARG A 172 -29.49 23.36 -1.73
N ILE A 173 -29.87 22.12 -1.42
CA ILE A 173 -30.57 21.26 -2.36
C ILE A 173 -31.97 21.86 -2.45
N ASP A 174 -32.17 22.77 -3.40
CA ASP A 174 -33.51 23.18 -3.78
C ASP A 174 -34.22 21.95 -4.37
N ARG A 175 -35.40 21.70 -3.82
CA ARG A 175 -36.24 20.50 -3.97
C ARG A 175 -36.61 20.17 -5.41
#